data_AF-A0A2V6BM70-F1
#
_entry.id   AF-A0A2V6BM70-F1
#
_cell.length_a   1.000
_cell.length_b   1.000
_cell.length_c   1.000
_cell.angle_alpha   90.00
_cell.angle_beta   90.00
_cell.angle_gamma   90.00
#
_symmetry.space_group_name_H-M   'P 1'
#
loop_
_entity.id
_entity.type
_entity.pdbx_description
1 polymer ?
#
loop_
_entity_poly.entity_id
_entity_poly.type
_entity_poly.pdbx_seq_one_letter_code
_entity_poly.pdbx_strand_id
1 'polypeptide(L)' 'MIMAARVKGNSDSLGYQIVARVVKSLLPVMEKLGVANEKEVQIETLAERLRNEVISRGAVIVLPPLVGAWARTLQAKVG' A
#
# COMPACT_ATOMS: atom_id res chain seq x y z
N MET A 1 9.42 3.88 -18.65
CA MET A 1 8.21 3.77 -17.81
C MET A 1 7.54 5.13 -17.76
N ILE A 2 6.28 5.23 -18.17
CA ILE A 2 5.45 6.40 -17.85
C ILE A 2 4.65 6.02 -16.60
N MET A 3 4.86 6.73 -15.48
CA MET A 3 4.02 6.55 -14.29
C MET A 3 2.64 7.12 -14.58
N ALA A 4 1.68 6.26 -14.93
CA ALA A 4 0.26 6.60 -14.93
C ALA A 4 -0.35 6.49 -13.52
N ALA A 5 0.44 6.77 -12.47
CA ALA A 5 -0.08 6.86 -11.12
C ALA A 5 -0.84 8.18 -11.02
N ARG A 6 -2.17 8.12 -10.86
CA ARG A 6 -2.96 9.32 -10.60
C ARG A 6 -2.53 9.89 -9.25
N VAL A 7 -1.73 10.95 -9.30
CA VAL A 7 -1.36 11.80 -8.17
C VAL A 7 -2.66 12.44 -7.67
N LYS A 8 -3.25 11.88 -6.59
CA LYS A 8 -4.49 12.40 -5.97
C LYS A 8 -4.25 12.60 -4.48
N GLY A 9 -4.15 13.86 -4.07
CA GLY A 9 -4.20 14.29 -2.67
C GLY A 9 -5.60 14.69 -2.20
N ASN A 10 -6.65 14.42 -2.99
CA ASN A 10 -8.01 14.76 -2.62
C ASN A 10 -8.58 13.82 -1.55
N SER A 11 -9.66 14.23 -0.90
CA SER A 11 -10.26 13.53 0.23
C SER A 11 -10.80 12.14 -0.12
N ASP A 12 -11.14 11.91 -1.39
CA ASP A 12 -11.74 10.66 -1.90
C ASP A 12 -10.73 9.74 -2.59
N SER A 13 -9.44 9.94 -2.34
CA SER A 13 -8.39 9.09 -2.88
C SER A 13 -8.44 7.68 -2.26
N LEU A 14 -8.50 6.65 -3.10
CA LEU A 14 -8.35 5.25 -2.66
C LEU A 14 -6.95 4.96 -2.09
N GLY A 15 -5.97 5.85 -2.30
CA GLY A 15 -4.60 5.68 -1.84
C GLY A 15 -4.49 5.43 -0.33
N TYR A 16 -5.29 6.11 0.49
CA TYR A 16 -5.28 5.94 1.94
C TYR A 16 -5.62 4.51 2.36
N GLN A 17 -6.65 3.93 1.74
CA GLN A 17 -7.08 2.56 2.02
C GLN A 17 -6.11 1.52 1.47
N ILE A 18 -5.51 1.78 0.30
CA ILE A 18 -4.50 0.89 -0.28
C ILE A 18 -3.28 0.82 0.64
N VAL A 19 -2.75 1.97 1.09
CA VAL A 19 -1.60 2.01 2.01
C VAL A 19 -1.94 1.29 3.32
N ALA A 20 -3.10 1.60 3.93
CA ALA A 20 -3.50 0.95 5.18
C ALA A 20 -3.62 -0.58 5.04
N ARG A 21 -4.17 -1.09 3.93
CA ARG A 21 -4.26 -2.53 3.66
C ARG A 21 -2.90 -3.17 3.44
N VAL A 22 -1.99 -2.51 2.74
CA VAL A 22 -0.60 -2.99 2.58
C VAL A 22 0.07 -3.09 3.95
N VAL A 23 -0.03 -2.06 4.78
CA VAL A 23 0.52 -2.08 6.14
C VAL A 23 -0.12 -3.22 6.96
N LYS A 24 -1.45 -3.40 6.90
CA LYS A 24 -2.14 -4.50 7.59
C LYS A 24 -1.62 -5.87 7.17
N SER A 25 -1.35 -6.05 5.87
CA SER A 25 -0.80 -7.32 5.35
C SER A 25 0.64 -7.58 5.79
N LEU A 26 1.43 -6.52 6.01
CA LEU A 26 2.83 -6.60 6.43
C LEU A 26 3.01 -6.61 7.96
N LEU A 27 1.97 -6.26 8.72
CA LEU A 27 2.04 -6.12 10.17
C LEU A 27 2.61 -7.36 10.89
N PRO A 28 2.25 -8.62 10.54
CA PRO A 28 2.85 -9.79 11.18
C PRO A 28 4.37 -9.88 10.99
N VAL A 29 4.88 -9.44 9.83
CA VAL A 29 6.31 -9.40 9.53
C VAL A 29 6.97 -8.24 10.25
N MET A 30 6.32 -7.07 10.29
CA MET A 30 6.80 -5.90 11.04
C MET A 30 6.97 -6.23 12.53
N GLU A 31 6.02 -6.96 13.12
CA GLU A 31 6.09 -7.41 14.51
C GLU A 31 7.25 -8.40 14.72
N LYS A 32 7.37 -9.41 13.85
CA LYS A 32 8.47 -10.40 13.92
C LYS A 32 9.86 -9.74 13.82
N LEU A 33 9.98 -8.68 13.04
CA LEU A 33 11.24 -7.95 12.83
C LEU A 33 11.44 -6.79 13.84
N GLY A 34 10.51 -6.57 14.76
CA GLY A 34 10.60 -5.48 15.75
C GLY A 34 10.47 -4.07 15.17
N VAL A 35 9.81 -3.91 14.01
CA VAL A 35 9.62 -2.62 13.33
C VAL A 35 8.50 -1.81 13.97
N ALA A 36 7.33 -2.44 14.15
CA ALA A 36 6.19 -1.87 14.85
C ALA A 36 5.17 -2.97 15.15
N ASN A 37 4.33 -2.76 16.17
CA ASN A 37 3.18 -3.60 16.50
C ASN A 37 1.84 -2.94 16.19
N GLU A 38 0.75 -3.72 16.26
CA GLU A 38 -0.61 -3.23 15.98
C GLU A 38 -0.99 -1.95 16.75
N LYS A 39 -0.61 -1.84 18.02
CA LYS A 39 -0.94 -0.67 18.87
C LYS A 39 -0.16 0.57 18.46
N GLU A 40 1.09 0.40 18.06
CA GLU A 40 1.93 1.50 17.56
C GLU A 40 1.42 2.01 16.22
N VAL A 41 1.03 1.09 15.33
CA VAL A 41 0.50 1.41 14.00
C VAL A 41 -0.92 1.98 14.06
N GLN A 42 -1.75 1.51 15.00
CA GLN A 42 -3.18 1.81 15.10
C GLN A 42 -3.92 1.52 13.79
N ILE A 43 -3.80 0.27 13.34
CA ILE A 43 -4.13 -0.12 11.96
C ILE A 43 -5.56 0.21 11.53
N GLU A 44 -6.53 0.11 12.44
CA GLU A 44 -7.95 0.36 12.16
C GLU A 44 -8.26 1.84 11.85
N THR A 45 -7.44 2.78 12.32
CA THR A 45 -7.62 4.24 12.09
C THR A 45 -6.59 4.82 11.12
N LEU A 46 -5.64 4.00 10.64
CA LEU A 46 -4.51 4.44 9.83
C LEU A 46 -4.94 5.16 8.55
N ALA A 47 -5.95 4.66 7.83
CA ALA A 47 -6.42 5.28 6.59
C ALA A 47 -6.97 6.69 6.81
N GLU A 48 -7.73 6.89 7.89
CA GLU A 48 -8.29 8.20 8.24
C GLU A 48 -7.19 9.17 8.66
N ARG A 49 -6.23 8.71 9.46
CA ARG A 49 -5.07 9.51 9.85
C ARG A 49 -4.24 9.97 8.65
N LEU A 50 -3.97 9.06 7.71
CA LEU A 50 -3.26 9.40 6.47
C LEU A 50 -4.03 10.43 5.64
N ARG A 51 -5.35 10.30 5.53
CA ARG A 51 -6.19 11.30 4.86
C ARG A 51 -6.07 12.67 5.51
N ASN A 52 -6.20 12.74 6.83
CA ASN A 52 -6.15 13.99 7.58
C ASN A 52 -4.77 14.65 7.46
N GLU A 53 -3.70 13.86 7.51
CA GLU A 53 -2.34 14.37 7.33
C GLU A 53 -2.11 14.92 5.92
N VAL A 54 -2.55 14.19 4.89
CA VAL A 54 -2.37 14.61 3.50
C VAL A 54 -3.15 15.89 3.20
N ILE A 55 -4.40 16.00 3.68
CA ILE A 55 -5.22 17.20 3.51
C ILE A 55 -4.60 18.39 4.26
N SER A 56 -4.26 18.21 5.54
CA SER A 56 -3.74 19.31 6.38
C SER A 56 -2.41 19.86 5.87
N ARG A 57 -1.61 19.04 5.19
CA ARG A 57 -0.28 19.43 4.66
C ARG A 57 -0.29 19.76 3.18
N GLY A 58 -1.42 19.64 2.48
CA GLY A 58 -1.47 19.75 1.02
C GLY A 58 -0.55 18.74 0.31
N ALA A 59 -0.33 17.58 0.92
CA ALA A 59 0.58 16.56 0.42
C ALA A 59 -0.10 15.71 -0.67
N VAL A 60 0.64 14.76 -1.25
CA VAL A 60 0.07 13.76 -2.16
C VAL A 60 0.62 12.38 -1.85
N ILE A 61 -0.23 11.36 -1.99
CA ILE A 61 0.17 9.96 -1.96
C ILE A 61 0.57 9.52 -3.37
N VAL A 62 1.77 8.96 -3.46
CA VAL A 62 2.29 8.31 -4.65
C VAL A 62 2.45 6.82 -4.33
N LEU A 63 1.66 5.98 -4.99
CA LEU A 63 1.77 4.53 -4.85
C LEU A 63 3.01 4.00 -5.59
N PRO A 64 3.61 2.89 -5.14
CA PRO A 64 4.75 2.29 -5.82
C PRO A 64 4.46 2.02 -7.31
N PRO A 65 5.40 2.34 -8.22
CA PRO A 65 5.26 1.93 -9.61
C PRO A 65 5.37 0.41 -9.70
N LEU A 66 4.30 -0.25 -10.17
CA LEU A 66 4.27 -1.70 -10.36
C LEU A 66 4.47 -2.03 -11.84
N VAL A 67 5.32 -3.01 -12.12
CA VAL A 67 5.55 -3.55 -13.47
C VAL A 67 5.00 -4.98 -13.51
N GLY A 68 4.02 -5.22 -14.39
CA GLY A 68 3.53 -6.56 -14.68
C GLY A 68 4.29 -7.18 -15.85
N ALA A 69 4.62 -8.46 -15.76
CA ALA A 69 5.15 -9.26 -16.85
C ALA A 69 4.30 -10.52 -17.02
N TRP A 70 4.07 -10.94 -18.27
CA TRP A 70 3.40 -12.19 -18.58
C TRP A 70 4.42 -13.21 -19.11
N ALA A 71 4.33 -14.45 -18.64
CA ALA A 71 5.15 -15.57 -19.11
C ALA A 71 4.26 -16.76 -19.48
N ARG A 72 4.69 -17.57 -20.45
CA ARG A 72 4.10 -18.89 -20.70
C ARG A 72 4.73 -19.90 -19.73
N THR A 73 3.91 -20.63 -19.00
CA THR A 73 4.37 -21.80 -18.24
C THR A 73 4.57 -22.98 -19.20
N LEU A 74 5.65 -23.73 -19.06
CA LEU A 74 5.77 -25.04 -19.67
C LEU A 74 4.92 -25.99 -18.84
N GLN A 75 3.91 -26.64 -19.43
CA GLN A 75 3.24 -27.75 -18.76
C GLN A 75 4.24 -28.90 -18.64
N ALA A 76 4.54 -29.33 -17.42
CA ALA A 76 5.27 -30.57 -17.19
C ALA A 76 4.41 -31.72 -17.74
N LYS A 77 4.96 -32.52 -18.66
CA LYS A 77 4.36 -33.80 -19.02
C LYS A 77 4.42 -34.69 -17.77
N VAL A 78 3.26 -34.96 -17.18
CA VAL A 78 3.11 -36.04 -16.20
C VAL A 78 3.27 -37.34 -16.98
N GLY A 79 4.37 -38.05 -16.73
CA GLY A 79 4.63 -39.40 -17.23
C GLY A 79 4.14 -40.45 -16.24
#